data_AF-A0A0R1UH27-F1
#
_entry.id   AF-A0A0R1UH27-F1
#
_cell.length_a   1.000
_cell.length_b   1.000
_cell.length_c   1.000
_cell.angle_alpha   90.00
_cell.angle_beta   90.00
_cell.angle_gamma   90.00
#
_symmetry.space_group_name_H-M   'P 1'
#
loop_
_entity.id
_entity.type
_entity.pdbx_description
1 polymer ?
#
loop_
_entity_poly.entity_id
_entity_poly.type
_entity_poly.pdbx_seq_one_letter_code
_entity_poly.pdbx_strand_id
1 'polypeptide(L)' 'MSIQYKIDEAREEGIKKTRLEYVKKSIKMLRLDGNSEADVLSKLMTFYSDDFSKEELSHIIAETK' A
#
# COMPACT_ATOMS: atom_id res chain seq x y z
N MET A 1 -21.94 4.17 -21.90
CA MET A 1 -21.03 4.34 -20.75
C MET A 1 -21.06 5.79 -20.32
N SER A 2 -21.51 6.06 -19.09
CA SER A 2 -21.61 7.42 -18.55
C SER A 2 -20.21 7.98 -18.26
N ILE A 3 -20.03 9.28 -18.51
CA ILE A 3 -18.79 10.02 -18.19
C ILE A 3 -18.49 9.94 -16.69
N GLN A 4 -19.51 9.82 -15.83
CA GLN A 4 -19.35 9.69 -14.38
C GLN A 4 -18.55 8.45 -13.98
N TYR A 5 -18.82 7.30 -14.62
CA TYR A 5 -18.10 6.05 -14.35
C TYR A 5 -16.59 6.18 -14.60
N LYS A 6 -16.19 6.88 -15.67
CA LYS A 6 -14.78 7.12 -15.99
C LYS A 6 -14.10 8.08 -15.01
N ILE A 7 -14.85 9.03 -14.45
CA ILE A 7 -14.34 9.96 -13.44
C ILE A 7 -14.12 9.23 -12.11
N ASP A 8 -15.03 8.33 -11.75
CA ASP A 8 -14.93 7.55 -10.51
C ASP A 8 -13.76 6.54 -10.58
N GLU A 9 -13.58 5.82 -11.70
CA GLU A 9 -12.41 4.97 -11.94
C GLU A 9 -11.08 5.74 -11.85
N ALA A 10 -10.98 6.89 -12.53
CA ALA A 10 -9.75 7.70 -12.51
C ALA A 10 -9.45 8.25 -11.10
N ARG A 11 -10.48 8.52 -10.31
CA ARG A 11 -10.34 8.97 -8.91
C ARG A 11 -9.88 7.82 -8.01
N GLU A 12 -10.42 6.63 -8.17
CA GLU A 12 -9.98 5.44 -7.45
C GLU A 12 -8.53 5.06 -7.80
N GLU A 13 -8.15 5.13 -9.07
CA GLU A 13 -6.76 4.92 -9.51
C GLU A 13 -5.80 5.96 -8.92
N GLY A 14 -6.19 7.23 -8.88
CA GLY A 14 -5.40 8.30 -8.28
C GLY A 14 -5.20 8.13 -6.76
N ILE A 15 -6.25 7.68 -6.06
CA ILE A 15 -6.19 7.37 -4.63
C ILE A 15 -5.28 6.15 -4.40
N LYS A 16 -5.42 5.10 -5.20
CA LYS A 16 -4.61 3.87 -5.07
C LYS A 16 -3.13 4.12 -5.33
N LYS A 17 -2.79 4.94 -6.33
CA LYS A 17 -1.41 5.37 -6.60
C LYS A 17 -0.80 6.14 -5.42
N THR A 18 -1.58 7.03 -4.81
CA THR A 18 -1.15 7.79 -3.64
C THR A 18 -0.95 6.87 -2.43
N ARG A 19 -1.86 5.92 -2.22
CA ARG A 19 -1.76 4.92 -1.15
C ARG A 19 -0.54 4.01 -1.30
N LEU A 20 -0.20 3.57 -2.51
CA LEU A 20 1.01 2.77 -2.77
C LEU A 20 2.30 3.51 -2.35
N GLU A 21 2.40 4.80 -2.68
CA GLU A 21 3.56 5.61 -2.27
C GLU A 21 3.65 5.76 -0.74
N TYR A 22 2.51 5.88 -0.05
CA TYR A 22 2.47 5.86 1.41
C TYR A 22 2.91 4.52 1.99
N VAL A 23 2.46 3.39 1.43
CA VAL A 23 2.88 2.04 1.86
C VAL A 23 4.39 1.89 1.73
N LYS A 24 4.98 2.28 0.59
CA LYS A 24 6.44 2.24 0.37
C LYS A 24 7.20 3.11 1.37
N LYS A 25 6.69 4.31 1.68
CA LYS A 25 7.29 5.19 2.69
C LYS A 25 7.23 4.58 4.09
N SER A 26 6.11 3.98 4.46
CA SER A 26 5.93 3.27 5.73
C SER A 26 6.88 2.09 5.86
N ILE A 27 7.06 1.28 4.81
CA ILE A 27 8.05 0.18 4.78
C ILE A 27 9.45 0.68 5.10
N LYS A 28 9.89 1.76 4.42
CA LYS A 28 11.22 2.35 4.64
C LYS A 28 11.40 2.83 6.08
N MET A 29 10.41 3.53 6.64
CA MET A 29 10.47 4.01 8.02
C MET A 29 10.53 2.85 9.01
N LEU A 30 9.68 1.83 8.85
CA LEU A 30 9.66 0.69 9.75
C LEU A 30 10.96 -0.11 9.70
N ARG A 31 11.60 -0.22 8.52
CA ARG A 31 12.94 -0.83 8.41
C ARG A 31 14.04 0.01 9.06
N LEU A 32 13.99 1.34 8.93
CA LEU A 32 14.92 2.24 9.60
C LEU A 32 14.79 2.13 11.13
N ASP A 33 13.58 1.91 11.62
CA ASP A 33 13.30 1.64 13.03
C ASP A 33 13.75 0.23 13.49
N GLY A 34 14.31 -0.59 12.59
CA GLY A 34 14.83 -1.92 12.90
C GLY A 34 13.76 -3.03 12.98
N ASN A 35 12.56 -2.80 12.45
CA ASN A 35 11.51 -3.82 12.44
C ASN A 35 11.86 -4.96 11.47
N SER A 36 11.53 -6.20 11.86
CA SER A 36 11.64 -7.36 10.97
C SER A 36 10.60 -7.29 9.84
N GLU A 37 10.81 -8.02 8.75
CA GLU A 37 9.82 -8.05 7.65
C GLU A 37 8.44 -8.55 8.11
N ALA A 38 8.40 -9.48 9.07
CA ALA A 38 7.15 -9.97 9.66
C ALA A 38 6.41 -8.87 10.45
N ASP A 39 7.15 -8.03 11.19
CA ASP A 39 6.59 -6.89 11.93
C ASP A 39 6.12 -5.80 10.97
N VAL A 40 6.89 -5.51 9.92
CA VAL A 40 6.51 -4.57 8.85
C VAL A 40 5.20 -5.02 8.22
N LEU A 41 5.09 -6.30 7.83
CA LEU A 41 3.88 -6.85 7.23
C LEU A 41 2.69 -6.76 8.19
N SER A 42 2.86 -7.12 9.46
CA SER A 42 1.79 -7.07 10.47
C SER A 42 1.28 -5.65 10.70
N LYS A 43 2.20 -4.67 10.76
CA LYS A 43 1.83 -3.25 10.89
C LYS A 43 1.12 -2.74 9.64
N LEU A 44 1.60 -3.05 8.44
CA LEU A 44 0.94 -2.63 7.21
C LEU A 44 -0.45 -3.26 7.06
N MET A 45 -0.61 -4.54 7.41
CA MET A 45 -1.92 -5.20 7.46
C MET A 45 -2.89 -4.47 8.40
N THR A 46 -2.41 -3.84 9.48
CA THR A 46 -3.28 -3.09 10.41
C THR A 46 -3.80 -1.79 9.79
N PHE A 47 -3.02 -1.15 8.91
CA PHE A 47 -3.35 0.17 8.35
C PHE A 47 -3.90 0.13 6.92
N TYR A 48 -3.65 -0.96 6.20
CA TYR A 48 -3.88 -1.05 4.76
C TYR A 48 -4.62 -2.33 4.33
N SER A 49 -5.17 -3.12 5.26
CA SER A 49 -5.93 -4.35 4.92
C SER A 49 -7.16 -4.10 4.05
N ASP A 50 -7.73 -2.90 4.12
CA ASP A 50 -8.92 -2.53 3.33
C ASP A 50 -8.56 -2.20 1.87
N ASP A 51 -7.28 -1.94 1.62
CA ASP A 51 -6.76 -1.46 0.33
C ASP A 51 -5.88 -2.46 -0.40
N PHE A 52 -5.17 -3.30 0.36
CA PHE A 52 -4.19 -4.25 -0.15
C PHE A 52 -4.32 -5.58 0.59
N SER A 53 -4.25 -6.67 -0.17
CA SER A 53 -4.18 -8.01 0.41
C SER A 53 -2.84 -8.25 1.12
N LYS A 54 -2.80 -9.30 1.94
CA LYS A 54 -1.55 -9.74 2.58
C LYS A 54 -0.48 -10.09 1.54
N GLU A 55 -0.86 -10.75 0.44
CA GLU A 55 0.05 -11.07 -0.65
C GLU A 55 0.57 -9.81 -1.34
N GLU A 56 -0.30 -8.83 -1.62
CA GLU A 56 0.10 -7.55 -2.23
C GLU A 56 1.08 -6.80 -1.33
N LEU A 57 0.80 -6.67 -0.03
CA LEU A 57 1.70 -6.02 0.91
C LEU A 57 3.03 -6.75 1.03
N SER A 58 3.02 -8.09 1.06
CA SER A 58 4.26 -8.89 1.06
C SER A 58 5.10 -8.65 -0.19
N HIS A 59 4.48 -8.52 -1.36
CA HIS A 59 5.17 -8.20 -2.60
C HIS A 59 5.77 -6.79 -2.56
N ILE A 60 5.00 -5.80 -2.10
CA ILE A 60 5.46 -4.41 -2.00
C ILE A 60 6.64 -4.29 -1.01
N ILE A 61 6.61 -5.04 0.09
CA ILE A 61 7.75 -5.12 1.03
C ILE A 61 8.99 -5.68 0.32
N ALA A 62 8.87 -6.77 -0.43
CA ALA A 62 9.99 -7.38 -1.14
C ALA A 62 10.58 -6.47 -2.23
N GLU A 63 9.73 -5.72 -2.95
CA GLU A 63 10.16 -4.79 -4.00
C GLU A 63 10.77 -3.50 -3.46
N THR A 64 10.26 -3.01 -2.33
CA THR A 64 10.81 -1.84 -1.65
C THR A 64 12.12 -2.27 -1.01
N LYS A 65 13.26 -1.68 -1.40
CA LYS A 65 14.56 -1.87 -0.72
C LYS A 65 14.81 -0.75 0.28
#